data_AF-A0A843T3J0-F1
#
_entry.id   AF-A0A843T3J0-F1
#
_cell.length_a   1.000
_cell.length_b   1.000
_cell.length_c   1.000
_cell.angle_alpha   90.00
_cell.angle_beta   90.00
_cell.angle_gamma   90.00
#
_symmetry.space_group_name_H-M   'P 1'
#
loop_
_entity.id
_entity.type
_entity.pdbx_description
1 polymer ?
#
loop_
_entity_poly.entity_id
_entity_poly.type
_entity_poly.pdbx_seq_one_letter_code
_entity_poly.pdbx_strand_id
1 'polypeptide(L)'
;MNQQLDALTAQLHEWTESALSLDEGHFPRELLNELEDVISELKSFIDENPAEFDREEFTEEFVNPEMAEVVERFPKVRRLLQQALGSEFVEMLAEESQGFSPPDDDDD
;
A
#
# COMPACT_ATOMS: atom_id res chain seq x y z
N MET A 1 -13.81 -2.91 -12.50
CA MET A 1 -13.23 -1.74 -11.83
C MET A 1 -14.26 -0.67 -11.51
N ASN A 2 -14.42 -0.42 -10.22
CA ASN A 2 -15.34 0.57 -9.66
C ASN A 2 -14.61 1.92 -9.61
N GLN A 3 -15.15 2.96 -10.26
CA GLN A 3 -14.47 4.25 -10.46
C GLN A 3 -13.93 4.90 -9.17
N GLN A 4 -14.60 4.64 -8.04
CA GLN A 4 -14.17 5.14 -6.74
C GLN A 4 -12.95 4.38 -6.21
N LEU A 5 -12.90 3.06 -6.39
CA LEU A 5 -11.75 2.24 -5.99
C LEU A 5 -10.52 2.60 -6.84
N ASP A 6 -10.68 2.72 -8.16
CA ASP A 6 -9.63 3.19 -9.06
C ASP A 6 -9.05 4.55 -8.61
N ALA A 7 -9.93 5.50 -8.25
CA ALA A 7 -9.51 6.82 -7.79
C ALA A 7 -8.75 6.77 -6.45
N LEU A 8 -9.14 5.87 -5.54
CA LEU A 8 -8.45 5.69 -4.26
C LEU A 8 -7.09 5.00 -4.45
N THR A 9 -7.01 3.97 -5.29
CA THR A 9 -5.76 3.30 -5.66
C THR A 9 -4.78 4.28 -6.30
N ALA A 10 -5.24 5.08 -7.27
CA ALA A 10 -4.43 6.12 -7.91
C ALA A 10 -3.89 7.14 -6.91
N GLN A 11 -4.73 7.63 -5.99
CA GLN A 11 -4.30 8.57 -4.95
C GLN A 11 -3.24 7.98 -4.02
N LEU A 12 -3.38 6.70 -3.63
CA LEU A 12 -2.36 6.04 -2.82
C LEU A 12 -1.04 5.84 -3.58
N HIS A 13 -1.09 5.58 -4.89
CA HIS A 13 0.12 5.49 -5.73
C HIS A 13 0.83 6.84 -5.81
N GLU A 14 0.13 7.93 -6.12
CA GLU A 14 0.69 9.28 -6.16
C GLU A 14 1.32 9.68 -4.81
N TRP A 15 0.65 9.29 -3.71
CA TRP A 15 1.16 9.48 -2.36
C TRP A 15 2.43 8.66 -2.09
N THR A 16 2.49 7.42 -2.57
CA THR A 16 3.66 6.52 -2.42
C THR A 16 4.87 7.08 -3.15
N GLU A 17 4.70 7.53 -4.40
CA GLU A 17 5.76 8.21 -5.17
C GLU A 17 6.25 9.48 -4.46
N SER A 18 5.32 10.24 -3.89
CA SER A 18 5.63 11.44 -3.10
C SER A 18 6.42 11.09 -1.84
N ALA A 19 6.06 10.01 -1.15
CA ALA A 19 6.76 9.51 0.03
C ALA A 19 8.17 9.00 -0.28
N LEU A 20 8.37 8.35 -1.43
CA LEU A 20 9.67 7.88 -1.90
C LEU A 20 10.60 9.02 -2.32
N SER A 21 10.02 10.10 -2.86
CA SER A 21 10.75 11.31 -3.24
C SER A 21 11.25 12.12 -2.04
N LEU A 22 10.90 11.74 -0.80
CA LEU A 22 11.41 12.37 0.41
C LEU A 22 12.85 11.92 0.69
N ASP A 23 13.81 12.77 0.34
CA ASP A 23 15.25 12.56 0.59
C ASP A 23 15.63 12.79 2.08
N GLU A 24 14.85 13.62 2.78
CA GLU A 24 15.06 13.93 4.19
C GLU A 24 14.28 12.95 5.07
N GLY A 25 14.93 12.32 6.05
CA GLY A 25 14.39 11.32 6.97
C GLY A 25 13.26 11.80 7.91
N HIS A 26 12.49 12.81 7.52
CA HIS A 26 11.32 13.33 8.18
C HIS A 26 10.09 13.19 7.28
N PHE A 27 9.18 12.32 7.67
CA PHE A 27 7.89 12.18 7.01
C PHE A 27 7.01 13.41 7.29
N PRO A 28 6.55 14.16 6.27
CA PRO A 28 5.67 15.31 6.45
C PRO A 28 4.38 14.88 7.12
N ARG A 29 3.96 15.65 8.12
CA ARG A 29 2.69 15.38 8.81
C ARG A 29 1.49 15.53 7.87
N GLU A 30 1.62 16.39 6.86
CA GLU A 30 0.62 16.60 5.81
C GLU A 30 0.40 15.32 5.00
N LEU A 31 1.46 14.73 4.45
CA LEU A 31 1.39 13.43 3.77
C LEU A 31 0.83 12.32 4.67
N LEU A 32 1.16 12.31 5.96
CA LEU A 32 0.60 11.33 6.90
C LEU A 32 -0.91 11.49 7.05
N ASN A 33 -1.40 12.73 7.18
CA ASN A 33 -2.83 13.01 7.26
C ASN A 33 -3.53 12.63 5.95
N GLU A 34 -2.93 12.94 4.79
CA GLU A 34 -3.48 12.56 3.48
C GLU A 34 -3.64 11.04 3.37
N LEU A 35 -2.63 10.27 3.79
CA LEU A 35 -2.74 8.81 3.84
C LEU A 35 -3.86 8.36 4.78
N GLU A 36 -3.98 8.96 5.96
CA GLU A 36 -5.03 8.61 6.92
C GLU A 36 -6.44 8.84 6.33
N ASP A 37 -6.65 9.94 5.60
CA ASP A 37 -7.89 10.24 4.89
C ASP A 37 -8.16 9.17 3.81
N VAL A 38 -7.21 8.91 2.92
CA VAL A 38 -7.39 7.95 1.81
C VAL A 38 -7.66 6.54 2.33
N ILE A 39 -6.94 6.11 3.37
CA ILE A 39 -7.15 4.81 4.02
C ILE A 39 -8.52 4.73 4.70
N SER A 40 -8.97 5.82 5.33
CA SER A 40 -10.30 5.89 5.95
C SER A 40 -11.42 5.81 4.91
N GLU A 41 -11.25 6.48 3.76
CA GLU A 41 -12.18 6.39 2.64
C GLU A 41 -12.19 5.00 2.03
N LEU A 42 -11.02 4.39 1.81
CA LEU A 42 -10.90 3.02 1.32
C LEU A 42 -11.61 2.03 2.25
N LYS A 43 -11.39 2.14 3.56
CA LYS A 43 -12.06 1.30 4.55
C LYS A 43 -13.58 1.48 4.52
N SER A 44 -14.06 2.71 4.41
CA SER A 44 -15.49 2.99 4.34
C SER A 44 -16.09 2.40 3.07
N PHE A 45 -15.41 2.55 1.93
CA PHE A 45 -15.82 1.95 0.67
C PHE A 45 -15.92 0.42 0.74
N ILE A 46 -14.94 -0.26 1.35
CA ILE A 46 -14.95 -1.71 1.55
C ILE A 46 -16.13 -2.15 2.43
N ASP A 47 -16.39 -1.41 3.51
CA ASP A 47 -17.48 -1.72 4.46
C ASP A 47 -18.87 -1.51 3.82
N GLU A 48 -19.02 -0.44 3.03
CA GLU A 48 -20.27 -0.10 2.34
C GLU A 48 -20.52 -0.98 1.10
N ASN A 49 -19.47 -1.36 0.37
CA ASN A 49 -19.56 -2.08 -0.90
C ASN A 49 -18.69 -3.37 -0.92
N PRO A 50 -18.89 -4.32 0.01
CA PRO A 50 -18.04 -5.51 0.12
C PRO A 50 -18.13 -6.44 -1.09
N ALA A 51 -19.21 -6.35 -1.88
CA ALA A 51 -19.38 -7.13 -3.12
C ALA A 51 -18.69 -6.49 -4.34
N GLU A 52 -18.32 -5.21 -4.25
CA GLU A 52 -17.65 -4.48 -5.33
C GLU A 52 -16.14 -4.35 -5.09
N PHE A 53 -15.69 -4.61 -3.86
CA PHE A 53 -14.27 -4.66 -3.52
C PHE A 53 -13.66 -6.00 -3.93
N ASP A 54 -12.90 -5.98 -5.02
CA ASP A 54 -12.08 -7.12 -5.42
C ASP A 54 -10.69 -7.00 -4.79
N ARG A 55 -10.47 -7.79 -3.72
CA ARG A 55 -9.22 -7.76 -2.95
C ARG A 55 -8.04 -8.26 -3.78
N GLU A 56 -8.26 -9.18 -4.71
CA GLU A 56 -7.19 -9.75 -5.54
C GLU A 56 -6.68 -8.69 -6.52
N GLU A 57 -7.59 -8.09 -7.29
CA GLU A 57 -7.28 -7.00 -8.24
C GLU A 57 -6.60 -5.81 -7.54
N PHE A 58 -7.15 -5.37 -6.41
CA PHE A 58 -6.55 -4.28 -5.62
C PHE A 58 -5.14 -4.63 -5.11
N THR A 59 -4.93 -5.87 -4.67
CA THR A 59 -3.63 -6.32 -4.18
C THR A 59 -2.62 -6.38 -5.32
N GLU A 60 -2.98 -6.89 -6.50
CA GLU A 60 -2.08 -6.96 -7.65
C GLU A 60 -1.62 -5.58 -8.13
N GLU A 61 -2.49 -4.56 -8.08
CA GLU A 61 -2.11 -3.19 -8.44
C GLU A 61 -1.27 -2.51 -7.35
N PHE A 62 -1.64 -2.73 -6.08
CA PHE A 62 -1.08 -1.98 -4.96
C PHE A 62 0.21 -2.58 -4.39
N VAL A 63 0.34 -3.91 -4.40
CA VAL A 63 1.50 -4.59 -3.85
C VAL A 63 2.63 -4.52 -4.87
N ASN A 64 3.44 -3.48 -4.73
CA ASN A 64 4.58 -3.17 -5.59
C ASN A 64 5.83 -2.83 -4.74
N PRO A 65 7.04 -2.88 -5.33
CA PRO A 65 8.28 -2.66 -4.58
C PRO A 65 8.37 -1.26 -3.95
N GLU A 66 7.77 -0.25 -4.58
CA GLU A 66 7.70 1.13 -4.11
C GLU A 66 6.93 1.23 -2.78
N MET A 67 5.74 0.63 -2.75
CA MET A 67 4.92 0.57 -1.55
C MET A 67 5.59 -0.28 -0.47
N ALA A 68 6.21 -1.40 -0.87
CA ALA A 68 6.95 -2.24 0.07
C ALA A 68 8.08 -1.47 0.78
N GLU A 69 8.84 -0.66 0.05
CA GLU A 69 9.88 0.21 0.63
C GLU A 69 9.28 1.25 1.60
N VAL A 70 8.18 1.91 1.24
CA VAL A 70 7.51 2.89 2.11
C VAL A 70 6.99 2.22 3.39
N VAL A 71 6.41 1.02 3.31
CA VAL A 71 5.91 0.27 4.47
C VAL A 71 7.06 -0.13 5.41
N GLU A 72 8.23 -0.47 4.86
CA GLU A 72 9.44 -0.78 5.62
C GLU A 72 10.05 0.47 6.28
N ARG A 73 10.16 1.56 5.51
CA ARG A 73 10.70 2.86 5.99
C ARG A 73 9.80 3.52 7.02
N PHE A 74 8.48 3.38 6.90
CA PHE A 74 7.50 4.10 7.71
C PHE A 74 6.56 3.15 8.48
N PRO A 75 6.92 2.76 9.72
CA PRO A 75 6.13 1.79 10.50
C PRO A 75 4.73 2.27 10.87
N LYS A 76 4.46 3.59 10.80
CA LYS A 76 3.11 4.14 10.97
C LYS A 76 2.21 3.82 9.78
N VAL A 77 2.73 3.96 8.56
CA VAL A 77 2.03 3.62 7.30
C VAL A 77 1.64 2.16 7.32
N ARG A 78 2.61 1.29 7.67
CA ARG A 78 2.36 -0.14 7.88
C ARG A 78 1.17 -0.43 8.79
N ARG A 79 1.09 0.25 9.94
CA ARG A 79 0.00 0.07 10.90
C ARG A 79 -1.36 0.53 10.34
N LEU A 80 -1.38 1.63 9.60
CA LEU A 80 -2.61 2.13 8.99
C LEU A 80 -3.15 1.17 7.93
N LEU A 81 -2.28 0.71 7.03
CA LEU A 81 -2.64 -0.29 6.01
C LEU A 81 -3.11 -1.59 6.65
N GLN A 82 -2.41 -2.07 7.70
CA GLN A 82 -2.83 -3.25 8.46
C GLN A 82 -4.23 -3.09 9.08
N GLN A 83 -4.57 -1.89 9.56
CA GLN A 83 -5.87 -1.62 10.19
C GLN A 83 -7.04 -1.51 9.19
N ALA A 84 -6.75 -1.16 7.95
CA ALA A 84 -7.77 -1.04 6.90
C ALA A 84 -7.91 -2.32 6.08
N LEU A 85 -6.79 -2.94 5.69
CA LEU A 85 -6.74 -4.04 4.72
C LEU A 85 -6.39 -5.39 5.36
N GLY A 86 -5.95 -5.38 6.62
CA GLY A 86 -5.60 -6.57 7.38
C GLY A 86 -4.10 -6.91 7.34
N SER A 87 -3.70 -7.82 8.23
CA SER A 87 -2.29 -8.24 8.38
C SER A 87 -1.73 -8.92 7.12
N GLU A 88 -2.53 -9.79 6.50
CA GLU A 88 -2.14 -10.57 5.33
C GLU A 88 -1.71 -9.66 4.15
N PHE A 89 -2.38 -8.53 3.98
CA PHE A 89 -2.04 -7.54 2.96
C PHE A 89 -0.64 -6.93 3.16
N VAL A 90 -0.32 -6.61 4.40
CA VAL A 90 0.97 -6.05 4.78
C VAL A 90 2.08 -7.11 4.73
N GLU A 91 1.73 -8.37 4.97
CA GLU A 91 2.65 -9.50 4.79
C GLU A 91 3.02 -9.65 3.31
N MET A 92 2.05 -9.61 2.39
CA MET A 92 2.33 -9.63 0.94
C MET A 92 3.24 -8.48 0.49
N LEU A 93 3.04 -7.26 1.01
CA LEU A 93 3.95 -6.13 0.76
C LEU A 93 5.36 -6.40 1.28
N ALA A 94 5.49 -7.00 2.46
CA ALA A 94 6.80 -7.34 3.02
C ALA A 94 7.47 -8.54 2.33
N GLU A 95 6.69 -9.41 1.69
CA GLU A 95 7.20 -10.48 0.84
C GLU A 95 7.67 -9.93 -0.53
N GLU A 96 6.94 -8.99 -1.12
CA GLU A 96 7.35 -8.31 -2.36
C GLU A 96 8.64 -7.49 -2.19
N SER A 97 8.90 -6.86 -1.03
CA SER A 97 10.22 -6.26 -0.77
C SER A 97 11.35 -7.31 -0.69
N GLN A 98 11.03 -8.54 -0.29
CA GLN A 98 11.99 -9.66 -0.20
C GLN A 98 12.15 -10.40 -1.54
N GLY A 99 11.17 -10.27 -2.45
CA GLY A 99 11.14 -10.83 -3.81
C GLY A 99 12.17 -10.25 -4.78
N PHE A 100 12.96 -9.26 -4.35
CA PHE A 100 14.22 -8.86 -5.02
C PHE A 100 15.43 -9.71 -4.62
N SER A 101 15.22 -10.85 -3.97
CA SER A 101 16.17 -11.95 -4.15
C SER A 101 15.97 -12.44 -5.57
N PRO A 102 16.93 -12.31 -6.52
CA PRO A 102 16.84 -13.08 -7.75
C PRO A 102 16.52 -14.52 -7.36
N PRO A 103 15.75 -15.30 -8.15
CA PRO A 103 15.71 -16.73 -7.92
C PRO A 103 17.18 -17.14 -7.82
N ASP A 104 17.57 -17.66 -6.66
CA ASP A 104 18.85 -18.35 -6.57
C ASP A 104 18.65 -19.48 -7.57
N ASP A 105 19.22 -19.27 -8.76
CA ASP A 105 19.48 -20.27 -9.76
C ASP A 105 20.58 -21.13 -9.12
N ASP A 106 20.21 -21.83 -8.04
CA ASP A 106 20.96 -22.92 -7.44
C ASP A 106 20.75 -24.07 -8.44
N ASP A 107 21.52 -23.96 -9.52
CA ASP A 107 21.88 -25.01 -10.45
C ASP A 107 22.56 -26.13 -9.61
N ASP A 108 21.79 -27.14 -9.21
CA ASP A 108 22.27 -28.50 -8.89
C ASP A 108 21.31 -29.59 -9.40
#